data_AF-A0A9E2S5V2-F1
#
_entry.id   AF-A0A9E2S5V2-F1
#
_cell.length_a   1.000
_cell.length_b   1.000
_cell.length_c   1.000
_cell.angle_alpha   90.00
_cell.angle_beta   90.00
_cell.angle_gamma   90.00
#
_symmetry.space_group_name_H-M   'P 1'
#
loop_
_entity.id
_entity.type
_entity.pdbx_description
1 polymer ?
#
loop_
_entity_poly.entity_id
_entity_poly.type
_entity_poly.pdbx_seq_one_letter_code
_entity_poly.pdbx_strand_id
1 'polypeptide(L)'
;MAQDGAGASENVRYDYAQVLSVNPVYDVQRTSSVKRACDNRDLPHGTALTRMMSSVRDRLAAGQVGCKMVTVENESKHLVAYDVDYIYRGSKFRTRMDRDPGSRLRIRISITPTPFD
;
A
#
# COMPACT_ATOMS: atom_id res chain seq x y z
N MET A 1 49.51 27.55 -8.18
CA MET A 1 48.60 28.09 -7.14
C MET A 1 47.58 27.00 -6.82
N ALA A 2 47.71 26.35 -5.67
CA ALA A 2 46.72 25.40 -5.16
C ALA A 2 46.04 26.09 -3.97
N GLN A 3 44.73 26.32 -4.05
CA GLN A 3 43.97 26.80 -2.90
C GLN A 3 43.36 25.61 -2.17
N ASP A 4 43.70 25.55 -0.90
CA ASP A 4 43.28 24.63 0.13
C ASP A 4 41.82 24.21 0.03
N GLY A 5 41.62 22.89 -0.01
CA GLY A 5 40.36 22.28 0.37
C GLY A 5 40.11 22.54 1.86
N ALA A 6 39.47 23.67 2.16
CA ALA A 6 38.81 23.87 3.44
C ALA A 6 37.69 22.84 3.53
N GLY A 7 37.99 21.70 4.15
CA GLY A 7 37.00 20.73 4.55
C GLY A 7 36.01 21.44 5.45
N ALA A 8 34.89 21.88 4.88
CA ALA A 8 33.77 22.42 5.62
C ALA A 8 33.37 21.33 6.60
N SER A 9 33.72 21.52 7.88
CA SER A 9 33.18 20.72 8.96
C SER A 9 31.67 20.77 8.80
N GLU A 10 31.06 19.64 8.43
CA GLU A 10 29.62 19.58 8.28
C GLU A 10 29.01 19.91 9.64
N ASN A 11 28.51 21.14 9.80
CA ASN A 11 27.81 21.60 11.00
C ASN A 11 26.42 20.96 11.03
N VAL A 12 26.42 19.64 11.22
CA VAL A 12 25.25 18.79 11.12
C VAL A 12 24.82 18.43 12.52
N ARG A 13 23.60 18.82 12.86
CA ARG A 13 22.92 18.40 14.09
C ARG A 13 21.73 17.53 13.76
N TYR A 14 21.49 16.53 14.59
CA TYR A 14 20.25 15.77 14.56
C TYR A 14 19.29 16.34 15.61
N ASP A 15 18.01 16.39 15.25
CA ASP A 15 16.94 16.78 16.17
C ASP A 15 15.68 15.94 15.85
N TYR A 16 14.61 16.17 16.60
CA TYR A 16 13.32 15.54 16.40
C TYR A 16 12.24 16.58 16.10
N ALA A 17 11.54 16.37 14.99
CA ALA A 17 10.32 17.08 14.65
C ALA A 17 9.09 16.33 15.17
N GLN A 18 8.01 17.07 15.43
CA GLN A 18 6.72 16.47 15.75
C GLN A 18 5.99 16.14 14.45
N VAL A 19 5.54 14.90 14.32
CA VAL A 19 4.72 14.48 13.17
C VAL A 19 3.29 14.97 13.38
N LEU A 20 2.72 15.55 12.32
CA LEU A 20 1.35 16.04 12.28
C LEU A 20 0.41 15.03 11.62
N SER A 21 0.83 14.46 10.48
CA SER A 21 0.05 13.42 9.79
C SER A 21 0.94 12.49 8.97
N VAL A 22 0.51 11.23 8.86
CA VAL A 22 1.16 10.19 8.04
C VAL A 22 0.11 9.66 7.06
N ASN A 23 0.28 9.96 5.79
CA ASN A 23 -0.64 9.55 4.73
C ASN A 23 0.00 8.45 3.88
N PRO A 24 -0.52 7.21 3.88
CA PRO A 24 0.01 6.15 3.03
C PRO A 24 -0.25 6.45 1.56
N VAL A 25 0.78 6.25 0.73
CA VAL A 25 0.75 6.41 -0.71
C VAL A 25 0.66 5.01 -1.33
N TYR A 26 -0.45 4.74 -2.02
CA TYR A 26 -0.67 3.48 -2.72
C TYR A 26 -0.50 3.64 -4.23
N ASP A 27 0.16 2.66 -4.84
CA ASP A 27 0.14 2.45 -6.28
C ASP A 27 -0.97 1.46 -6.65
N VAL A 28 -1.77 1.79 -7.67
CA VAL A 28 -2.91 0.98 -8.10
C VAL A 28 -2.56 0.30 -9.41
N GLN A 29 -2.36 -1.01 -9.36
CA GLN A 29 -2.03 -1.80 -10.53
C GLN A 29 -3.27 -2.54 -11.04
N ARG A 30 -3.69 -2.24 -12.27
CA ARG A 30 -4.74 -2.96 -12.98
C ARG A 30 -4.15 -4.15 -13.71
N THR A 31 -4.72 -5.32 -13.49
CA THR A 31 -4.31 -6.58 -14.11
C THR A 31 -5.51 -7.38 -14.57
N SER A 32 -5.49 -7.86 -15.82
CA SER A 32 -6.48 -8.82 -16.31
C SER A 32 -6.01 -10.24 -15.99
N SER A 33 -6.81 -11.02 -15.27
CA SER A 33 -6.55 -12.45 -15.03
C SER A 33 -7.70 -13.29 -15.58
N VAL A 34 -7.38 -14.38 -16.28
CA VAL A 34 -8.39 -15.31 -16.76
C VAL A 34 -8.78 -16.23 -15.60
N LYS A 35 -10.04 -16.18 -15.16
CA LYS A 35 -10.59 -17.02 -14.09
C LYS A 35 -11.71 -17.91 -14.65
N ARG A 36 -11.85 -19.12 -14.12
CA ARG A 36 -13.02 -19.97 -14.38
C ARG A 36 -14.19 -19.44 -13.55
N ALA A 37 -15.18 -18.83 -14.20
CA ALA A 37 -16.45 -18.52 -13.57
C ALA A 37 -17.40 -19.70 -13.77
N CYS A 38 -17.80 -20.33 -12.67
CA CYS A 38 -18.79 -21.40 -12.66
C CYS A 38 -20.10 -20.84 -12.13
N ASP A 39 -21.19 -21.04 -12.87
CA ASP A 39 -22.52 -20.68 -12.39
C ASP A 39 -22.87 -21.59 -11.20
N ASN A 40 -22.79 -21.04 -10.00
CA ASN A 40 -23.31 -21.71 -8.81
C ASN A 40 -24.83 -21.57 -8.86
N ARG A 41 -25.50 -22.45 -9.61
CA ARG A 41 -26.96 -22.48 -9.60
C ARG A 41 -27.37 -22.94 -8.22
N ASP A 42 -27.78 -21.98 -7.38
CA ASP A 42 -28.37 -22.26 -6.08
C ASP A 42 -29.46 -23.33 -6.26
N LEU A 43 -29.22 -24.52 -5.69
CA LEU A 43 -30.23 -25.56 -5.70
C LEU A 43 -31.43 -25.06 -4.87
N PRO A 44 -32.66 -25.16 -5.40
CA PRO A 44 -33.84 -24.78 -4.62
C PRO A 44 -33.89 -25.60 -3.32
N HIS A 45 -34.13 -24.92 -2.19
CA HIS A 45 -34.29 -25.54 -0.88
C HIS A 45 -35.47 -26.53 -0.88
N GLY A 46 -35.20 -27.79 -1.24
CA GLY A 46 -36.17 -28.88 -1.18
C GLY A 46 -36.41 -29.35 0.25
N THR A 47 -37.60 -29.91 0.49
CA THR A 47 -38.00 -30.56 1.76
C THR A 47 -37.09 -31.75 2.08
N ALA A 48 -37.05 -32.20 3.34
CA ALA A 48 -36.07 -33.16 3.84
C ALA A 48 -35.99 -34.49 3.05
N LEU A 49 -37.11 -34.95 2.48
CA LEU A 49 -37.18 -36.14 1.62
C LEU A 49 -36.50 -35.93 0.25
N THR A 50 -36.58 -34.73 -0.32
CA THR A 50 -35.92 -34.38 -1.59
C THR A 50 -34.39 -34.36 -1.44
N ARG A 51 -33.86 -34.02 -0.26
CA ARG A 51 -32.41 -34.02 0.01
C ARG A 51 -31.79 -35.42 -0.02
N MET A 52 -32.54 -36.44 0.39
CA MET A 52 -32.02 -37.82 0.34
C MET A 52 -31.93 -38.32 -1.11
N MET A 53 -32.90 -37.96 -1.96
CA MET A 53 -32.88 -38.28 -3.39
C MET A 53 -31.90 -37.42 -4.19
N SER A 54 -31.55 -36.22 -3.71
CA SER A 54 -30.51 -35.38 -4.33
C SER A 54 -29.11 -35.90 -4.04
N SER A 55 -28.86 -36.57 -2.90
CA SER A 55 -27.51 -37.06 -2.55
C SER A 55 -26.92 -38.11 -3.52
N VAL A 56 -27.78 -38.93 -4.13
CA VAL A 56 -27.37 -39.96 -5.11
C VAL A 56 -27.32 -39.38 -6.52
N ARG A 57 -28.20 -38.41 -6.82
CA ARG A 57 -28.22 -37.72 -8.12
C ARG A 57 -27.08 -36.68 -8.23
N ASP A 58 -26.69 -36.04 -7.14
CA ASP A 58 -25.52 -35.15 -7.05
C ASP A 58 -24.22 -35.88 -7.35
N ARG A 59 -24.08 -37.15 -6.96
CA ARG A 59 -22.90 -37.95 -7.28
C ARG A 59 -22.77 -38.30 -8.76
N LEU A 60 -23.86 -38.20 -9.52
CA LEU A 60 -23.91 -38.44 -10.97
C LEU A 60 -23.99 -37.13 -11.78
N ALA A 61 -24.36 -36.00 -11.16
CA ALA A 61 -24.54 -34.69 -11.81
C ALA A 61 -23.53 -33.62 -11.38
N ALA A 62 -22.60 -33.90 -10.45
CA ALA A 62 -21.49 -33.00 -10.11
C ALA A 62 -20.37 -32.94 -11.18
N GLY A 63 -20.72 -33.19 -12.44
CA GLY A 63 -19.92 -32.71 -13.56
C GLY A 63 -20.08 -31.20 -13.64
N GLN A 64 -18.98 -30.46 -13.71
CA GLN A 64 -18.92 -29.01 -13.85
C GLN A 64 -19.63 -28.52 -15.13
N VAL A 65 -20.95 -28.57 -15.20
CA VAL A 65 -21.71 -28.11 -16.37
C VAL A 65 -21.89 -26.60 -16.25
N GLY A 66 -21.03 -25.84 -16.93
CA GLY A 66 -21.22 -24.41 -17.14
C GLY A 66 -20.09 -23.48 -16.69
N CYS A 67 -18.88 -23.97 -16.40
CA CYS A 67 -17.76 -23.08 -16.11
C CYS A 67 -17.22 -22.44 -17.41
N LYS A 68 -17.21 -21.10 -17.50
CA LYS A 68 -16.64 -20.34 -18.61
C LYS A 68 -15.35 -19.65 -18.18
N MET A 69 -14.34 -19.62 -19.06
CA MET A 69 -13.15 -18.80 -18.85
C MET A 69 -13.52 -17.35 -19.12
N VAL A 70 -13.43 -16.51 -18.09
CA VAL A 70 -13.73 -15.08 -18.18
C VAL A 70 -12.49 -14.29 -17.81
N THR A 71 -12.20 -13.25 -18.59
CA THR A 71 -11.17 -12.28 -18.23
C THR A 71 -11.75 -11.36 -17.16
N VAL A 72 -11.17 -11.40 -15.97
CA VAL A 72 -11.56 -10.55 -14.84
C VAL A 72 -10.50 -9.48 -14.68
N GLU A 73 -10.90 -8.23 -14.69
CA GLU A 73 -10.04 -7.12 -14.28
C GLU A 73 -9.88 -7.16 -12.76
N ASN A 74 -8.64 -7.08 -12.28
CA ASN A 74 -8.29 -7.04 -10.87
C ASN A 74 -7.48 -5.77 -10.64
N GLU A 75 -7.79 -5.06 -9.56
CA GLU A 75 -6.99 -3.94 -9.08
C GLU A 75 -6.26 -4.38 -7.80
N SER A 76 -4.93 -4.29 -7.80
CA SER A 76 -4.12 -4.46 -6.59
C SER A 76 -3.60 -3.10 -6.13
N LYS A 77 -3.65 -2.86 -4.81
CA LYS A 77 -3.11 -1.65 -4.19
C LYS A 77 -1.83 -2.01 -3.46
N HIS A 78 -0.72 -1.41 -3.85
CA HIS A 78 0.59 -1.62 -3.23
C HIS A 78 1.01 -0.36 -2.48
N LEU A 79 1.31 -0.49 -1.20
CA LEU A 79 1.87 0.63 -0.43
C LEU A 79 3.29 0.89 -0.95
N VAL A 80 3.54 2.11 -1.43
CA VAL A 80 4.83 2.50 -2.01
C VAL A 80 5.58 3.52 -1.17
N ALA A 81 4.87 4.36 -0.41
CA ALA A 81 5.48 5.38 0.42
C ALA A 81 4.52 5.90 1.50
N TYR A 82 5.02 6.81 2.32
CA TYR A 82 4.25 7.63 3.24
C TYR A 82 4.56 9.10 2.97
N ASP A 83 3.52 9.91 2.78
CA ASP A 83 3.62 11.36 2.79
C ASP A 83 3.44 11.85 4.23
N VAL A 84 4.52 12.40 4.79
CA VAL A 84 4.64 12.77 6.20
C VAL A 84 4.66 14.29 6.31
N ASP A 85 3.67 14.84 7.00
CA ASP A 85 3.66 16.24 7.42
C ASP A 85 4.22 16.35 8.83
N TYR A 86 5.18 17.25 9.02
CA TYR A 86 5.84 17.46 10.31
C TYR A 86 6.08 18.95 10.58
N ILE A 87 6.23 19.28 11.86
CA ILE A 87 6.53 20.63 12.33
C ILE A 87 7.85 20.65 13.07
N TYR A 88 8.70 21.62 12.72
CA TYR A 88 9.95 21.88 13.40
C TYR A 88 10.11 23.38 13.63
N ARG A 89 10.35 23.78 14.88
CA ARG A 89 10.51 25.20 15.28
C ARG A 89 9.41 26.12 14.71
N GLY A 90 8.16 25.65 14.72
CA GLY A 90 6.99 26.39 14.23
C GLY A 90 6.77 26.33 12.71
N SER A 91 7.72 25.85 11.93
CA SER A 91 7.61 25.71 10.47
C SER A 91 7.11 24.31 10.10
N LYS A 92 6.14 24.25 9.18
CA LYS A 92 5.57 22.98 8.69
C LYS A 92 6.26 22.56 7.40
N PHE A 93 6.53 21.27 7.29
CA PHE A 93 7.21 20.67 6.14
C PHE A 93 6.52 19.36 5.77
N ARG A 94 6.72 18.93 4.54
CA ARG A 94 6.27 17.64 4.01
C ARG A 94 7.46 16.88 3.46
N THR A 95 7.54 15.58 3.75
CA THR A 95 8.51 14.68 3.16
C THR A 95 7.86 13.36 2.75
N ARG A 96 8.47 12.65 1.82
CA ARG A 96 8.06 11.30 1.42
C ARG A 96 9.07 10.28 1.95
N MET A 97 8.57 9.22 2.58
CA MET A 97 9.40 8.19 3.22
C MET A 97 8.94 6.79 2.83
N ASP A 98 9.85 5.82 2.89
CA ASP A 98 9.60 4.39 2.63
C ASP A 98 8.91 3.69 3.81
N ARG A 99 9.10 4.22 5.02
CA ARG A 99 8.55 3.68 6.27
C ARG A 99 7.78 4.73 7.05
N ASP A 100 6.79 4.27 7.82
CA ASP A 100 6.07 5.08 8.80
C ASP A 100 7.03 5.59 9.89
N PRO A 101 7.18 6.92 10.06
CA PRO A 101 8.05 7.50 11.09
C PRO A 101 7.44 7.49 12.51
N GLY A 102 6.14 7.20 12.65
CA GLY A 102 5.41 7.32 13.91
C GLY A 102 5.18 8.78 14.33
N SER A 103 5.24 9.06 15.64
CA SER A 103 4.88 10.38 16.19
C SER A 103 6.00 11.42 16.18
N ARG A 104 7.26 11.00 16.00
CA ARG A 104 8.44 11.87 15.99
C ARG A 104 9.37 11.52 14.85
N LEU A 105 9.72 12.52 14.05
CA LEU A 105 10.59 12.36 12.90
C LEU A 105 12.00 12.82 13.25
N ARG A 106 13.00 11.95 13.11
CA ARG A 106 14.41 12.33 13.24
C ARG A 106 14.84 13.12 12.01
N ILE A 107 15.27 14.35 12.21
CA ILE A 107 15.68 15.27 11.14
C ILE A 107 17.18 15.58 11.22
N ARG A 108 17.78 15.86 10.05
CA ARG A 108 19.15 16.32 9.90
C ARG A 108 19.15 17.82 9.59
N ILE A 109 19.79 18.60 10.44
CA ILE A 109 19.88 20.05 10.33
C ILE A 109 21.30 20.39 9.89
N SER A 110 21.41 21.09 8.76
CA SER A 110 22.67 21.62 8.28
C SER A 110 22.66 23.13 8.49
N ILE A 111 23.60 23.65 9.27
CA ILE A 111 23.69 25.08 9.58
C ILE A 111 24.85 25.68 8.81
N THR A 112 24.56 26.64 7.94
CA THR A 112 25.57 27.34 7.14
C THR A 112 25.50 28.83 7.45
N PRO A 113 26.61 29.46 7.90
CA PRO A 113 26.63 30.89 8.14
C PRO A 113 26.41 31.64 6.82
N THR A 114 25.61 32.71 6.87
CA THR A 114 25.42 33.62 5.73
C THR A 114 26.43 34.76 5.88
N PRO A 115 27.25 35.07 4.85
CA PRO A 115 28.14 36.22 4.88
C PRO A 115 27.36 37.51 5.16
N PHE A 116 27.97 38.43 5.90
CA PHE A 116 27.49 39.80 5.96
C PHE A 116 27.89 40.50 4.64
N ASP A 117 26.97 41.25 4.03
CA ASP A 117 27.26 42.15 2.90
C ASP A 117 28.03 43.40 3.38
#